data_AF-A0A960Q357-F1
#
_entry.id   AF-A0A960Q357-F1
#
_cell.length_a   1.000
_cell.length_b   1.000
_cell.length_c   1.000
_cell.angle_alpha   90.00
_cell.angle_beta   90.00
_cell.angle_gamma   90.00
#
_symmetry.space_group_name_H-M   'P 1'
#
loop_
_entity.id
_entity.type
_entity.pdbx_description
1 polymer ?
#
loop_
_entity_poly.entity_id
_entity_poly.type
_entity_poly.pdbx_seq_one_letter_code
_entity_poly.pdbx_strand_id
1 'polypeptide(L)'
;MAERQILWADDEIELLRPHIMILEKQGYRVTPVTNGEDAVEKVRTEHFDIVLLDENMPGKTGLDTLEEIKAHDPGLPCVMITKSEEESLMDQAIGGKIDDYLIKPVNPSQIIAACKKIIDRSSITQARLSQDYMRGLADIGRRLAMGADWKDFAEIHQQLCAWELELDDNPRLGFGTTLQDQRKECNREFARLVEREYIDWITKGDGPSMSPAVVREHVMPLLRDQRKVLFCVIDCMRMDHWMVLEKSLRELFHVTRRIQYSILPTATPYSRNSIFAGLYPLDISRAHPELWTRNMEDEGSTNRNERQFLDHQLKLNGFEFKPEHKYIKVIDLEEAQNTLKKVDNLFNHQFVSMVWNFVDILAHSRSQNEILREMVPDEAAYRSVVASWFRHSPLLKIMQAFQEKGYHIVVTSDHGSIRVQRGARIYCDRDTSQGLRYKIGRNLRVEDEREAFLVSTPELIRLPADNPNQSLAFAPEDMMFLYGNNYNKYLSHYRDSFQHGGLSMEEMILPVAILEPR
;
A
#
# COMPACT_ATOMS: atom_id res chain seq x y z
N MET A 1 8.58 -32.68 -17.13
CA MET A 1 9.34 -31.55 -16.55
C MET A 1 10.74 -31.62 -17.15
N ALA A 2 11.34 -30.48 -17.52
CA ALA A 2 12.74 -30.48 -17.94
C ALA A 2 13.63 -30.92 -16.77
N GLU A 3 14.62 -31.76 -17.06
CA GLU A 3 15.57 -32.26 -16.06
C GLU A 3 16.48 -31.11 -15.62
N ARG A 4 16.52 -30.82 -14.31
CA ARG A 4 17.27 -29.68 -13.76
C ARG A 4 18.78 -29.96 -13.79
N GLN A 5 19.59 -29.04 -14.31
CA GLN A 5 21.02 -29.23 -14.52
C GLN A 5 21.85 -28.63 -13.37
N ILE A 6 22.71 -29.46 -12.77
CA ILE A 6 23.62 -29.09 -11.69
C ILE A 6 25.05 -29.15 -12.24
N LEU A 7 25.82 -28.08 -12.11
CA LEU A 7 27.28 -28.13 -12.26
C LEU A 7 27.89 -28.38 -10.89
N TRP A 8 28.77 -29.38 -10.75
CA TRP A 8 29.47 -29.64 -9.50
C TRP A 8 30.98 -29.62 -9.73
N ALA A 9 31.65 -28.58 -9.21
CA ALA A 9 33.09 -28.43 -9.24
C ALA A 9 33.70 -28.82 -7.88
N ASP A 10 34.53 -29.85 -7.86
CA ASP A 10 35.25 -30.32 -6.67
C ASP A 10 36.52 -31.06 -7.13
N ASP A 11 37.66 -30.87 -6.46
CA ASP A 11 38.92 -31.51 -6.87
C ASP A 11 38.93 -33.03 -6.56
N GLU A 12 38.08 -33.45 -5.63
CA GLU A 12 37.86 -34.84 -5.24
C GLU A 12 36.54 -35.40 -5.83
N ILE A 13 36.05 -34.86 -6.95
CA ILE A 13 34.73 -35.20 -7.54
C ILE A 13 34.49 -36.71 -7.77
N GLU A 14 35.56 -37.47 -8.02
CA GLU A 14 35.48 -38.93 -8.18
C GLU A 14 35.03 -39.64 -6.90
N LEU A 15 35.38 -39.11 -5.72
CA LEU A 15 34.91 -39.61 -4.42
C LEU A 15 33.41 -39.31 -4.19
N LEU A 16 32.86 -38.32 -4.91
CA LEU A 16 31.48 -37.86 -4.80
C LEU A 16 30.53 -38.58 -5.78
N ARG A 17 31.02 -39.54 -6.57
CA ARG A 17 30.17 -40.38 -7.45
C ARG A 17 28.92 -40.95 -6.77
N PRO A 18 28.98 -41.49 -5.53
CA PRO A 18 27.78 -41.97 -4.85
C PRO A 18 26.72 -40.87 -4.64
N HIS A 19 27.15 -39.64 -4.33
CA HIS A 19 26.27 -38.48 -4.17
C HIS A 19 25.65 -38.07 -5.50
N ILE A 20 26.45 -38.04 -6.57
CA ILE A 20 25.99 -37.75 -7.94
C ILE A 20 24.89 -38.74 -8.35
N MET A 21 25.10 -40.04 -8.15
CA MET A 21 24.10 -41.07 -8.47
C MET A 21 22.79 -40.90 -7.68
N ILE A 22 22.86 -40.40 -6.45
CA ILE A 22 21.67 -40.11 -5.64
C ILE A 22 20.91 -38.91 -6.19
N LEU A 23 21.62 -37.85 -6.62
CA LEU A 23 21.01 -36.68 -7.26
C LEU A 23 20.35 -37.05 -8.59
N GLU A 24 21.02 -37.87 -9.41
CA GLU A 24 20.46 -38.38 -10.67
C GLU A 24 19.18 -39.19 -10.45
N LYS A 25 19.14 -40.05 -9.42
CA LYS A 25 17.91 -40.77 -9.03
C LYS A 25 16.78 -39.85 -8.57
N GLN A 26 17.08 -38.63 -8.12
CA GLN A 26 16.09 -37.63 -7.73
C GLN A 26 15.64 -36.74 -8.91
N GLY A 27 16.12 -37.00 -10.13
CA GLY A 27 15.71 -36.28 -11.34
C GLY A 27 16.52 -35.03 -11.66
N TYR A 28 17.74 -34.92 -11.11
CA TYR A 28 18.72 -33.90 -11.49
C TYR A 28 19.72 -34.47 -12.50
N ARG A 29 20.18 -33.65 -13.44
CA ARG A 29 21.31 -33.99 -14.30
C ARG A 29 22.56 -33.30 -13.77
N VAL A 30 23.57 -34.06 -13.36
CA VAL A 30 24.79 -33.49 -12.77
C VAL A 30 25.94 -33.54 -13.76
N THR A 31 26.59 -32.40 -13.98
CA THR A 31 27.83 -32.28 -14.76
C THR A 31 28.99 -32.09 -13.77
N PRO A 32 29.82 -33.12 -13.54
CA PRO A 32 31.00 -33.00 -12.68
C PRO A 32 32.17 -32.33 -13.41
N VAL A 33 32.90 -31.47 -12.71
CA VAL A 33 34.20 -30.91 -13.14
C VAL A 33 35.18 -30.93 -11.97
N THR A 34 36.49 -30.93 -12.26
CA THR A 34 37.54 -31.15 -11.25
C THR A 34 38.25 -29.88 -10.80
N ASN A 35 37.93 -28.73 -11.40
CA ASN A 35 38.61 -27.47 -11.13
C ASN A 35 37.73 -26.28 -11.51
N GLY A 36 38.12 -25.10 -11.01
CA GLY A 36 37.40 -23.86 -11.23
C GLY A 36 37.40 -23.33 -12.67
N GLU A 37 38.44 -23.63 -13.47
CA GLU A 37 38.54 -23.15 -14.86
C GLU A 37 37.51 -23.84 -15.76
N ASP A 38 37.41 -25.17 -15.62
CA ASP A 38 36.42 -25.99 -16.33
C ASP A 38 34.99 -25.60 -15.94
N ALA A 39 34.77 -25.23 -14.66
CA ALA A 39 33.47 -24.76 -14.19
C ALA A 39 33.05 -23.48 -14.91
N VAL A 40 33.94 -22.48 -15.00
CA VAL A 40 33.67 -21.23 -15.71
C VAL A 40 33.40 -21.48 -17.19
N GLU A 41 34.21 -22.31 -17.85
CA GLU A 41 34.04 -22.61 -19.27
C GLU A 41 32.72 -23.35 -19.55
N LYS A 42 32.32 -24.27 -18.66
CA LYS A 42 31.03 -24.95 -18.73
C LYS A 42 29.87 -23.99 -18.59
N VAL A 43 29.89 -23.08 -17.62
CA VAL A 43 28.83 -22.07 -17.45
C VAL A 43 28.70 -21.15 -18.68
N ARG A 44 29.81 -20.87 -19.39
CA ARG A 44 29.78 -20.05 -20.61
C ARG A 44 29.17 -20.76 -21.82
N THR A 45 29.21 -22.09 -21.84
CA THR A 45 28.85 -22.90 -23.01
C THR A 45 27.55 -23.67 -22.84
N GLU A 46 27.14 -23.94 -21.61
CA GLU A 46 25.98 -24.75 -21.23
C GLU A 46 25.13 -24.02 -20.17
N HIS A 47 23.84 -24.38 -20.09
CA HIS A 47 22.93 -23.82 -19.10
C HIS A 47 22.83 -24.72 -17.87
N PHE A 48 23.01 -24.12 -16.69
CA PHE A 48 22.84 -24.78 -15.39
C PHE A 48 21.78 -24.06 -14.56
N ASP A 49 21.04 -24.82 -13.74
CA ASP A 49 20.07 -24.29 -12.78
C ASP A 49 20.73 -23.94 -11.42
N ILE A 50 21.86 -24.57 -11.10
CA ILE A 50 22.64 -24.33 -9.88
C ILE A 50 24.09 -24.79 -10.07
N VAL A 51 25.02 -24.14 -9.37
CA VAL A 51 26.42 -24.56 -9.26
C VAL A 51 26.73 -24.95 -7.81
N LEU A 52 27.29 -26.14 -7.62
CA LEU A 52 27.90 -26.59 -6.36
C LEU A 52 29.41 -26.44 -6.50
N LEU A 53 30.03 -25.66 -5.63
CA LEU A 53 31.41 -25.24 -5.80
C LEU A 53 32.22 -25.53 -4.55
N ASP A 54 33.23 -26.38 -4.66
CA ASP A 54 34.20 -26.53 -3.58
C ASP A 54 35.03 -25.27 -3.42
N GLU A 55 35.27 -24.88 -2.18
CA GLU A 55 36.11 -23.72 -1.88
C GLU A 55 37.58 -23.97 -2.25
N ASN A 56 38.07 -25.17 -1.96
CA ASN A 56 39.49 -25.51 -2.04
C ASN A 56 39.77 -26.39 -3.26
N MET A 57 39.94 -25.76 -4.43
CA MET A 57 40.31 -26.45 -5.66
C MET A 57 41.71 -26.04 -6.14
N PRO A 58 42.48 -26.94 -6.80
CA PRO A 58 43.75 -26.60 -7.42
C PRO A 58 43.60 -25.54 -8.52
N GLY A 59 44.55 -24.58 -8.54
CA GLY A 59 44.55 -23.50 -9.52
C GLY A 59 43.68 -22.34 -9.06
N LYS A 60 42.48 -22.22 -9.64
CA LYS A 60 41.50 -21.18 -9.31
C LYS A 60 40.69 -21.59 -8.08
N THR A 61 40.65 -20.73 -7.05
CA THR A 61 39.90 -21.03 -5.82
C THR A 61 38.39 -20.98 -6.09
N GLY A 62 37.58 -21.59 -5.21
CA GLY A 62 36.13 -21.51 -5.34
C GLY A 62 35.61 -20.07 -5.32
N LEU A 63 36.21 -19.19 -4.50
CA LEU A 63 35.80 -17.78 -4.46
C LEU A 63 36.12 -17.05 -5.77
N ASP A 64 37.31 -17.26 -6.35
CA ASP A 64 37.67 -16.66 -7.63
C ASP A 64 36.76 -17.17 -8.76
N THR A 65 36.45 -18.46 -8.76
CA THR A 65 35.51 -19.08 -9.71
C THR A 65 34.09 -18.51 -9.56
N LEU A 66 33.63 -18.31 -8.33
CA LEU A 66 32.33 -17.69 -8.06
C LEU A 66 32.26 -16.28 -8.65
N GLU A 67 33.30 -15.46 -8.48
CA GLU A 67 33.32 -14.10 -9.02
C GLU A 67 33.22 -14.09 -10.55
N GLU A 68 33.93 -14.99 -11.23
CA GLU A 68 33.86 -15.10 -12.70
C GLU A 68 32.51 -15.63 -13.18
N ILE A 69 31.94 -16.61 -12.49
CA ILE A 69 30.59 -17.13 -12.80
C ILE A 69 29.57 -16.01 -12.64
N LYS A 70 29.56 -15.29 -11.50
CA LYS A 70 28.62 -14.19 -11.25
C LYS A 70 28.86 -12.97 -12.15
N ALA A 71 30.08 -12.76 -12.64
CA ALA A 71 30.36 -11.73 -13.64
C ALA A 71 29.74 -12.06 -15.01
N HIS A 72 29.62 -13.35 -15.35
CA HIS A 72 28.99 -13.82 -16.58
C HIS A 72 27.47 -13.96 -16.46
N ASP A 73 27.00 -14.62 -15.40
CA ASP A 73 25.59 -14.81 -15.06
C ASP A 73 25.35 -14.48 -13.57
N PRO A 74 24.99 -13.22 -13.25
CA PRO A 74 24.69 -12.81 -11.88
C PRO A 74 23.52 -13.58 -11.26
N GLY A 75 22.62 -14.12 -12.08
CA GLY A 75 21.40 -14.80 -11.65
C GLY A 75 21.58 -16.29 -11.37
N LEU A 76 22.69 -16.91 -11.80
CA LEU A 76 22.97 -18.33 -11.62
C LEU A 76 23.24 -18.64 -10.13
N PRO A 77 22.40 -19.44 -9.46
CA PRO A 77 22.59 -19.71 -8.04
C PRO A 77 23.84 -20.54 -7.77
N CYS A 78 24.65 -20.14 -6.79
CA CYS A 78 25.89 -20.82 -6.42
C CYS A 78 25.89 -21.21 -4.94
N VAL A 79 26.17 -22.48 -4.67
CA VAL A 79 26.31 -23.04 -3.32
C VAL A 79 27.76 -23.41 -3.08
N MET A 80 28.36 -22.75 -2.09
CA MET A 80 29.74 -23.06 -1.69
C MET A 80 29.79 -24.30 -0.81
N ILE A 81 30.77 -25.17 -1.01
CA ILE A 81 31.05 -26.33 -0.17
C ILE A 81 32.41 -26.09 0.49
N THR A 82 32.44 -25.99 1.82
CA THR A 82 33.64 -25.58 2.58
C THR A 82 33.99 -26.57 3.69
N LYS A 83 35.25 -26.56 4.16
CA LYS A 83 35.72 -27.33 5.32
C LYS A 83 35.63 -26.54 6.65
N SER A 84 35.39 -25.23 6.63
CA SER A 84 35.40 -24.35 7.82
C SER A 84 34.19 -23.40 7.88
N GLU A 85 33.81 -22.98 9.08
CA GLU A 85 32.83 -21.91 9.31
C GLU A 85 33.53 -20.53 9.27
N GLU A 86 34.18 -20.19 8.16
CA GLU A 86 34.96 -18.95 8.07
C GLU A 86 34.08 -17.69 7.90
N GLU A 87 34.44 -16.64 8.65
CA GLU A 87 33.78 -15.31 8.69
C GLU A 87 33.78 -14.61 7.31
N SER A 88 34.78 -14.91 6.47
CA SER A 88 34.92 -14.41 5.09
C SER A 88 33.79 -14.87 4.15
N LEU A 89 33.25 -16.07 4.35
CA LEU A 89 32.09 -16.59 3.60
C LEU A 89 30.79 -15.89 4.02
N MET A 90 30.68 -15.49 5.30
CA MET A 90 29.54 -14.69 5.77
C MET A 90 29.53 -13.30 5.14
N ASP A 91 30.67 -12.62 5.04
CA ASP A 91 30.75 -11.29 4.40
C ASP A 91 30.39 -11.35 2.91
N GLN A 92 30.76 -12.42 2.20
CA GLN A 92 30.38 -12.61 0.80
C GLN A 92 28.92 -13.03 0.61
N ALA A 93 28.35 -13.78 1.55
CA ALA A 93 26.93 -14.06 1.61
C ALA A 93 26.10 -12.78 1.86
N ILE A 94 26.61 -11.88 2.71
CA ILE A 94 26.03 -10.53 2.94
C ILE A 94 26.14 -9.67 1.68
N GLY A 95 27.24 -9.81 0.92
CA GLY A 95 27.43 -9.16 -0.38
C GLY A 95 26.55 -9.69 -1.53
N GLY A 96 25.72 -10.72 -1.28
CA GLY A 96 24.77 -11.27 -2.25
C GLY A 96 25.40 -12.11 -3.37
N LYS A 97 26.67 -12.49 -3.25
CA LYS A 97 27.37 -13.31 -4.25
C LYS A 97 27.21 -14.82 -4.05
N ILE A 98 26.84 -15.26 -2.84
CA ILE A 98 26.64 -16.68 -2.49
C ILE A 98 25.16 -16.89 -2.11
N ASP A 99 24.53 -17.92 -2.68
CA ASP A 99 23.11 -18.22 -2.45
C ASP A 99 22.88 -19.14 -1.24
N ASP A 100 23.84 -20.04 -0.96
CA ASP A 100 23.88 -20.88 0.25
C ASP A 100 25.29 -21.47 0.43
N TYR A 101 25.57 -22.10 1.57
CA TYR A 101 26.80 -22.87 1.76
C TYR A 101 26.56 -24.17 2.54
N LEU A 102 27.43 -25.15 2.32
CA LEU A 102 27.41 -26.46 2.97
C LEU A 102 28.79 -26.77 3.55
N ILE A 103 28.81 -27.35 4.76
CA ILE A 103 30.04 -27.71 5.46
C ILE A 103 30.35 -29.20 5.20
N LYS A 104 31.59 -29.52 4.79
CA LYS A 104 32.09 -30.89 4.61
C LYS A 104 32.23 -31.58 5.98
N PRO A 105 31.91 -32.88 6.11
CA PRO A 105 31.48 -33.79 5.05
C PRO A 105 29.99 -33.59 4.68
N VAL A 106 29.73 -33.43 3.39
CA VAL A 106 28.37 -33.19 2.89
C VAL A 106 27.58 -34.49 2.74
N ASN A 107 26.37 -34.52 3.33
CA ASN A 107 25.43 -35.62 3.16
C ASN A 107 24.57 -35.40 1.90
N PRO A 108 24.29 -36.43 1.07
CA PRO A 108 23.39 -36.31 -0.08
C PRO A 108 22.05 -35.63 0.23
N SER A 109 21.46 -35.88 1.41
CA SER A 109 20.21 -35.24 1.84
C SER A 109 20.36 -33.72 2.05
N GLN A 110 21.51 -33.24 2.52
CA GLN A 110 21.79 -31.81 2.67
C GLN A 110 21.93 -31.13 1.30
N ILE A 111 22.61 -31.78 0.37
CA ILE A 111 22.77 -31.27 -1.01
C ILE A 111 21.40 -31.19 -1.69
N ILE A 112 20.58 -32.24 -1.59
CA ILE A 112 19.21 -32.23 -2.12
C ILE A 112 18.40 -31.11 -1.48
N ALA A 113 18.52 -30.92 -0.15
CA ALA A 113 17.80 -29.85 0.55
C ALA A 113 18.23 -28.46 0.06
N ALA A 114 19.52 -28.21 -0.13
CA ALA A 114 20.04 -26.96 -0.69
C ALA A 114 19.56 -26.74 -2.14
N CYS A 115 19.70 -27.75 -3.00
CA CYS A 115 19.21 -27.69 -4.38
C CYS A 115 17.69 -27.44 -4.44
N LYS A 116 16.87 -28.13 -3.64
CA LYS A 116 15.42 -27.86 -3.56
C LYS A 116 15.12 -26.47 -3.02
N LYS A 117 15.80 -26.04 -1.96
CA LYS A 117 15.61 -24.71 -1.35
C LYS A 117 15.88 -23.59 -2.34
N ILE A 118 16.81 -23.77 -3.27
CA ILE A 118 17.25 -22.75 -4.23
C ILE A 118 16.49 -22.87 -5.56
N ILE A 119 16.45 -24.07 -6.14
CA ILE A 119 15.83 -24.35 -7.45
C ILE A 119 14.30 -24.36 -7.37
N ASP A 120 13.74 -24.97 -6.30
CA ASP A 120 12.28 -25.16 -6.12
C ASP A 120 11.65 -24.12 -5.19
N ARG A 121 12.43 -23.10 -4.76
CA ARG A 121 11.90 -21.99 -3.94
C ARG A 121 10.68 -21.35 -4.57
N SER A 122 10.72 -21.18 -5.89
CA SER A 122 9.63 -20.56 -6.65
C SER A 122 8.40 -21.46 -6.73
N SER A 123 8.56 -22.76 -7.00
CA SER A 123 7.43 -23.68 -7.22
C SER A 123 6.70 -24.05 -5.92
N ILE A 124 7.42 -24.33 -4.84
CA ILE A 124 6.84 -24.67 -3.54
C ILE A 124 6.15 -23.46 -2.91
N THR A 125 6.79 -22.29 -3.00
CA THR A 125 6.17 -21.04 -2.53
C THR A 125 4.91 -20.74 -3.34
N GLN A 126 4.98 -20.79 -4.67
CA GLN A 126 3.81 -20.55 -5.53
C GLN A 126 2.65 -21.51 -5.25
N ALA A 127 2.91 -22.81 -5.06
CA ALA A 127 1.87 -23.79 -4.75
C ALA A 127 1.17 -23.48 -3.42
N ARG A 128 1.94 -23.11 -2.39
CA ARG A 128 1.40 -22.72 -1.09
C ARG A 128 0.59 -21.43 -1.17
N LEU A 129 1.12 -20.41 -1.84
CA LEU A 129 0.41 -19.14 -2.06
C LEU A 129 -0.91 -19.34 -2.80
N SER A 130 -0.89 -20.18 -3.84
CA SER A 130 -2.10 -20.53 -4.58
C SER A 130 -3.15 -21.21 -3.68
N GLN A 131 -2.72 -22.12 -2.80
CA GLN A 131 -3.64 -22.77 -1.85
C GLN A 131 -4.21 -21.81 -0.82
N ASP A 132 -3.37 -20.95 -0.24
CA ASP A 132 -3.79 -19.97 0.76
C ASP A 132 -4.75 -18.93 0.13
N TYR A 133 -4.49 -18.52 -1.12
CA TYR A 133 -5.37 -17.70 -1.92
C TYR A 133 -6.75 -18.35 -2.15
N MET A 134 -6.79 -19.59 -2.65
CA MET A 134 -8.05 -20.29 -2.92
C MET A 134 -8.87 -20.50 -1.64
N ARG A 135 -8.21 -20.80 -0.51
CA ARG A 135 -8.87 -20.89 0.80
C ARG A 135 -9.47 -19.54 1.21
N GLY A 136 -8.71 -18.47 1.03
CA GLY A 136 -9.15 -17.12 1.36
C GLY A 136 -10.33 -16.65 0.51
N LEU A 137 -10.32 -16.91 -0.81
CA LEU A 137 -11.48 -16.61 -1.68
C LEU A 137 -12.74 -17.32 -1.21
N ALA A 138 -12.64 -18.60 -0.88
CA ALA A 138 -13.78 -19.35 -0.36
C ALA A 138 -14.28 -18.78 0.98
N ASP A 139 -13.39 -18.27 1.83
CA ASP A 139 -13.77 -17.61 3.07
C ASP A 139 -14.50 -16.28 2.82
N ILE A 140 -13.96 -15.44 1.94
CA ILE A 140 -14.59 -14.18 1.52
C ILE A 140 -15.99 -14.46 0.98
N GLY A 141 -16.13 -15.40 0.04
CA GLY A 141 -17.43 -15.77 -0.53
C GLY A 141 -18.44 -16.22 0.54
N ARG A 142 -18.01 -16.97 1.56
CA ARG A 142 -18.87 -17.35 2.69
C ARG A 142 -19.30 -16.15 3.53
N ARG A 143 -18.36 -15.26 3.90
CA ARG A 143 -18.67 -14.06 4.69
C ARG A 143 -19.66 -13.15 3.97
N LEU A 144 -19.45 -12.92 2.67
CA LEU A 144 -20.38 -12.15 1.84
C LEU A 144 -21.77 -12.80 1.82
N ALA A 145 -21.86 -14.12 1.64
CA ALA A 145 -23.12 -14.86 1.66
C ALA A 145 -23.85 -14.82 3.01
N MET A 146 -23.12 -14.67 4.12
CA MET A 146 -23.66 -14.58 5.48
C MET A 146 -24.03 -13.15 5.90
N GLY A 147 -23.83 -12.15 5.03
CA GLY A 147 -24.10 -10.75 5.34
C GLY A 147 -22.95 -10.09 6.11
N ALA A 148 -21.79 -9.99 5.46
CA ALA A 148 -20.59 -9.35 6.00
C ALA A 148 -20.87 -7.95 6.59
N ASP A 149 -20.36 -7.71 7.80
CA ASP A 149 -20.43 -6.41 8.46
C ASP A 149 -19.20 -5.53 8.13
N TRP A 150 -19.13 -4.34 8.73
CA TRP A 150 -18.01 -3.43 8.48
C TRP A 150 -16.66 -3.98 8.96
N LYS A 151 -16.62 -4.85 10.00
CA LYS A 151 -15.38 -5.48 10.46
C LYS A 151 -14.91 -6.51 9.45
N ASP A 152 -15.84 -7.29 8.90
CA ASP A 152 -15.55 -8.23 7.82
C ASP A 152 -14.96 -7.50 6.61
N PHE A 153 -15.56 -6.39 6.16
CA PHE A 153 -15.01 -5.64 5.02
C PHE A 153 -13.63 -5.02 5.32
N ALA A 154 -13.36 -4.61 6.55
CA ALA A 154 -12.06 -4.13 6.98
C ALA A 154 -10.97 -5.24 6.88
N GLU A 155 -11.31 -6.48 7.24
CA GLU A 155 -10.42 -7.64 7.08
C GLU A 155 -10.27 -8.06 5.62
N ILE A 156 -11.40 -8.19 4.90
CA ILE A 156 -11.44 -8.56 3.49
C ILE A 156 -10.61 -7.58 2.66
N HIS A 157 -10.78 -6.27 2.86
CA HIS A 157 -10.06 -5.26 2.09
C HIS A 157 -8.54 -5.37 2.30
N GLN A 158 -8.09 -5.54 3.55
CA GLN A 158 -6.66 -5.76 3.83
C GLN A 158 -6.13 -7.04 3.17
N GLN A 159 -6.89 -8.13 3.23
CA GLN A 159 -6.49 -9.41 2.64
C GLN A 159 -6.35 -9.29 1.11
N LEU A 160 -7.32 -8.64 0.45
CA LEU A 160 -7.29 -8.41 -0.99
C LEU A 160 -6.10 -7.54 -1.38
N CYS A 161 -5.83 -6.44 -0.66
CA CYS A 161 -4.65 -5.61 -0.87
C CYS A 161 -3.35 -6.41 -0.69
N ALA A 162 -3.26 -7.27 0.33
CA ALA A 162 -2.07 -8.10 0.55
C ALA A 162 -1.82 -9.06 -0.62
N TRP A 163 -2.87 -9.71 -1.14
CA TRP A 163 -2.74 -10.58 -2.32
C TRP A 163 -2.40 -9.82 -3.60
N GLU A 164 -2.91 -8.60 -3.78
CA GLU A 164 -2.51 -7.76 -4.91
C GLU A 164 -1.02 -7.43 -4.88
N LEU A 165 -0.49 -7.05 -3.71
CA LEU A 165 0.94 -6.81 -3.53
C LEU A 165 1.78 -8.07 -3.81
N GLU A 166 1.28 -9.23 -3.40
CA GLU A 166 1.94 -10.51 -3.63
C GLU A 166 1.94 -10.93 -5.11
N LEU A 167 0.86 -10.62 -5.84
CA LEU A 167 0.77 -10.81 -7.28
C LEU A 167 1.67 -9.85 -8.05
N ASP A 168 1.85 -8.61 -7.58
CA ASP A 168 2.82 -7.67 -8.16
C ASP A 168 4.24 -8.25 -8.09
N ASP A 169 4.60 -8.86 -6.96
CA ASP A 169 5.89 -9.52 -6.74
C ASP A 169 5.99 -10.89 -7.48
N ASN A 170 4.84 -11.54 -7.79
CA ASN A 170 4.76 -12.87 -8.38
C ASN A 170 3.73 -12.98 -9.53
N PRO A 171 3.92 -12.27 -10.66
CA PRO A 171 2.90 -12.18 -11.72
C PRO A 171 2.59 -13.51 -12.41
N ARG A 172 3.47 -14.52 -12.28
CA ARG A 172 3.28 -15.86 -12.86
C ARG A 172 2.21 -16.71 -12.16
N LEU A 173 1.70 -16.28 -11.00
CA LEU A 173 0.65 -17.00 -10.27
C LEU A 173 -0.67 -17.10 -11.06
N GLY A 174 -0.94 -16.18 -12.00
CA GLY A 174 -2.04 -16.32 -12.97
C GLY A 174 -3.47 -16.11 -12.43
N PHE A 175 -3.65 -15.73 -11.17
CA PHE A 175 -4.98 -15.49 -10.57
C PHE A 175 -5.42 -14.01 -10.57
N GLY A 176 -4.69 -13.13 -11.25
CA GLY A 176 -4.98 -11.68 -11.25
C GLY A 176 -6.41 -11.33 -11.67
N THR A 177 -6.94 -11.96 -12.72
CA THR A 177 -8.33 -11.75 -13.16
C THR A 177 -9.33 -12.16 -12.09
N THR A 178 -9.13 -13.32 -11.46
CA THR A 178 -10.00 -13.82 -10.38
C THR A 178 -10.00 -12.88 -9.18
N LEU A 179 -8.84 -12.33 -8.81
CA LEU A 179 -8.74 -11.36 -7.72
C LEU A 179 -9.47 -10.06 -8.06
N GLN A 180 -9.34 -9.57 -9.29
CA GLN A 180 -10.07 -8.39 -9.77
C GLN A 180 -11.58 -8.61 -9.75
N ASP A 181 -12.06 -9.78 -10.17
CA ASP A 181 -13.48 -10.11 -10.12
C ASP A 181 -13.99 -10.20 -8.67
N GLN A 182 -13.22 -10.80 -7.77
CA GLN A 182 -13.54 -10.83 -6.34
C GLN A 182 -13.58 -9.42 -5.74
N ARG A 183 -12.63 -8.55 -6.10
CA ARG A 183 -12.59 -7.14 -5.66
C ARG A 183 -13.87 -6.40 -6.08
N LYS A 184 -14.31 -6.59 -7.33
CA LYS A 184 -15.56 -6.00 -7.85
C LYS A 184 -16.79 -6.49 -7.09
N GLU A 185 -16.89 -7.80 -6.84
CA GLU A 185 -17.97 -8.37 -6.03
C GLU A 185 -17.97 -7.80 -4.61
N CYS A 186 -16.82 -7.76 -3.95
CA CYS A 186 -16.70 -7.15 -2.61
C CYS A 186 -17.11 -5.68 -2.61
N ASN A 187 -16.70 -4.90 -3.62
CA ASN A 187 -17.09 -3.48 -3.71
C ASN A 187 -18.60 -3.29 -3.89
N ARG A 188 -19.26 -4.16 -4.65
CA ARG A 188 -20.72 -4.14 -4.81
C ARG A 188 -21.44 -4.46 -3.50
N GLU A 189 -21.01 -5.49 -2.76
CA GLU A 189 -21.62 -5.80 -1.47
C GLU A 189 -21.28 -4.75 -0.39
N PHE A 190 -20.08 -4.17 -0.46
CA PHE A 190 -19.67 -3.06 0.39
C PHE A 190 -20.54 -1.81 0.16
N ALA A 191 -20.80 -1.46 -1.09
CA ALA A 191 -21.68 -0.35 -1.45
C ALA A 191 -23.07 -0.52 -0.80
N ARG A 192 -23.66 -1.71 -0.91
CA ARG A 192 -24.96 -2.02 -0.28
C ARG A 192 -24.92 -1.96 1.25
N LEU A 193 -23.80 -2.34 1.87
CA LEU A 193 -23.62 -2.20 3.31
C LEU A 193 -23.64 -0.71 3.70
N VAL A 194 -22.85 0.12 3.02
CA VAL A 194 -22.76 1.55 3.28
C VAL A 194 -24.12 2.22 3.07
N GLU A 195 -24.80 1.97 1.96
CA GLU A 195 -26.13 2.53 1.69
C GLU A 195 -27.15 2.23 2.79
N ARG A 196 -27.07 1.03 3.38
CA ARG A 196 -27.98 0.57 4.42
C ARG A 196 -27.63 1.10 5.81
N GLU A 197 -26.35 1.12 6.16
CA GLU A 197 -25.90 1.30 7.54
C GLU A 197 -25.23 2.66 7.81
N TYR A 198 -24.81 3.41 6.78
CA TYR A 198 -23.98 4.61 6.97
C TYR A 198 -24.62 5.67 7.87
N ILE A 199 -25.92 5.92 7.69
CA ILE A 199 -26.66 6.87 8.54
C ILE A 199 -26.64 6.41 10.00
N ASP A 200 -26.82 5.11 10.24
CA ASP A 200 -26.79 4.55 11.59
C ASP A 200 -25.38 4.65 12.19
N TRP A 201 -24.34 4.35 11.41
CA TRP A 201 -22.94 4.47 11.86
C TRP A 201 -22.62 5.87 12.39
N ILE A 202 -23.06 6.93 11.70
CA ILE A 202 -22.75 8.31 12.08
C ILE A 202 -23.72 8.90 13.11
N THR A 203 -24.90 8.29 13.32
CA THR A 203 -25.92 8.82 14.26
C THR A 203 -25.99 8.06 15.57
N LYS A 204 -25.90 6.72 15.53
CA LYS A 204 -26.01 5.83 16.70
C LYS A 204 -24.65 5.48 17.32
N GLY A 205 -23.58 5.52 16.52
CA GLY A 205 -22.20 5.34 17.00
C GLY A 205 -21.78 3.89 17.27
N ASP A 206 -22.53 2.91 16.73
CA ASP A 206 -22.22 1.47 16.73
C ASP A 206 -21.44 1.01 15.47
N GLY A 207 -21.11 1.96 14.59
CA GLY A 207 -20.36 1.75 13.36
C GLY A 207 -18.83 1.70 13.51
N PRO A 208 -18.09 1.73 12.38
CA PRO A 208 -16.63 1.79 12.38
C PRO A 208 -16.09 3.09 12.97
N SER A 209 -14.83 3.08 13.41
CA SER A 209 -14.08 4.31 13.67
C SER A 209 -13.98 5.12 12.38
N MET A 210 -14.44 6.37 12.39
CA MET A 210 -14.51 7.23 11.20
C MET A 210 -13.60 8.44 11.32
N SER A 211 -13.46 9.22 10.24
CA SER A 211 -12.61 10.42 10.17
C SER A 211 -12.65 11.32 11.43
N PRO A 212 -13.81 11.69 12.02
CA PRO A 212 -13.85 12.50 13.25
C PRO A 212 -13.16 11.86 14.48
N ALA A 213 -13.01 10.54 14.50
CA ALA A 213 -12.53 9.80 15.64
C ALA A 213 -11.00 9.61 15.65
N VAL A 214 -10.33 9.77 14.50
CA VAL A 214 -8.91 9.43 14.29
C VAL A 214 -7.97 10.03 15.34
N VAL A 215 -8.00 11.35 15.52
CA VAL A 215 -7.10 12.03 16.47
C VAL A 215 -7.41 11.57 17.89
N ARG A 216 -8.70 11.45 18.25
CA ARG A 216 -9.13 11.04 19.58
C ARG A 216 -8.72 9.61 19.93
N GLU A 217 -8.79 8.70 18.97
CA GLU A 217 -8.59 7.26 19.19
C GLU A 217 -7.15 6.81 18.99
N HIS A 218 -6.36 7.52 18.17
CA HIS A 218 -5.02 7.07 17.79
C HIS A 218 -3.90 8.04 18.16
N VAL A 219 -4.19 9.33 18.31
CA VAL A 219 -3.17 10.35 18.66
C VAL A 219 -3.25 10.71 20.14
N MET A 220 -4.45 11.03 20.64
CA MET A 220 -4.66 11.47 22.02
C MET A 220 -4.21 10.45 23.08
N PRO A 221 -4.38 9.12 22.92
CA PRO A 221 -3.87 8.15 23.88
C PRO A 221 -2.35 8.26 24.08
N LEU A 222 -1.59 8.38 22.98
CA LEU A 222 -0.14 8.55 23.02
C LEU A 222 0.26 9.87 23.73
N LEU A 223 -0.48 10.95 23.49
CA LEU A 223 -0.25 12.23 24.14
C LEU A 223 -0.56 12.20 25.64
N ARG A 224 -1.61 11.48 26.08
CA ARG A 224 -1.93 11.28 27.51
C ARG A 224 -0.80 10.56 28.24
N ASP A 225 -0.21 9.57 27.56
CA ASP A 225 0.96 8.84 28.03
C ASP A 225 2.28 9.65 27.95
N GLN A 226 2.18 10.96 27.72
CA GLN A 226 3.31 11.90 27.64
C GLN A 226 4.34 11.54 26.57
N ARG A 227 3.93 10.79 25.53
CA ARG A 227 4.80 10.48 24.39
C ARG A 227 4.99 11.72 23.52
N LYS A 228 6.10 11.75 22.79
CA LYS A 228 6.32 12.66 21.68
C LYS A 228 5.68 12.07 20.42
N VAL A 229 4.88 12.85 19.70
CA VAL A 229 4.05 12.34 18.60
C VAL A 229 4.20 13.19 17.34
N LEU A 230 4.44 12.52 16.22
CA LEU A 230 4.27 13.06 14.87
C LEU A 230 3.00 12.46 14.27
N PHE A 231 2.01 13.29 13.96
CA PHE A 231 0.79 12.87 13.27
C PHE A 231 0.85 13.28 11.80
N CYS A 232 0.82 12.33 10.87
CA CYS A 232 0.89 12.56 9.44
C CYS A 232 -0.41 12.13 8.75
N VAL A 233 -1.01 13.03 7.99
CA VAL A 233 -2.09 12.71 7.03
C VAL A 233 -1.48 12.76 5.63
N ILE A 234 -1.47 11.63 4.92
CA ILE A 234 -1.06 11.56 3.51
C ILE A 234 -2.34 11.53 2.69
N ASP A 235 -2.58 12.61 1.96
CA ASP A 235 -3.76 12.83 1.12
C ASP A 235 -3.98 11.69 0.13
N CYS A 236 -5.20 11.17 0.04
CA CYS A 236 -5.58 10.16 -0.96
C CYS A 236 -4.76 8.84 -0.87
N MET A 237 -4.14 8.54 0.28
CA MET A 237 -3.40 7.30 0.50
C MET A 237 -4.33 6.13 0.84
N ARG A 238 -4.31 5.10 -0.01
CA ARG A 238 -5.05 3.85 0.17
C ARG A 238 -4.34 2.87 1.10
N MET A 239 -5.07 1.84 1.51
CA MET A 239 -4.52 0.72 2.28
C MET A 239 -3.34 0.04 1.58
N ASP A 240 -3.48 -0.28 0.29
CA ASP A 240 -2.43 -0.95 -0.49
C ASP A 240 -1.20 -0.07 -0.67
N HIS A 241 -1.36 1.24 -0.88
CA HIS A 241 -0.27 2.21 -0.85
C HIS A 241 0.48 2.12 0.47
N TRP A 242 -0.22 2.26 1.60
CA TRP A 242 0.39 2.14 2.92
C TRP A 242 1.16 0.83 3.10
N MET A 243 0.61 -0.31 2.66
CA MET A 243 1.29 -1.60 2.77
C MET A 243 2.65 -1.60 2.05
N VAL A 244 2.78 -0.87 0.94
CA VAL A 244 4.07 -0.73 0.24
C VAL A 244 5.01 0.24 0.96
N LEU A 245 4.50 1.36 1.48
CA LEU A 245 5.29 2.30 2.29
C LEU A 245 5.84 1.61 3.55
N GLU A 246 5.01 0.80 4.20
CA GLU A 246 5.32 0.05 5.41
C GLU A 246 6.56 -0.85 5.24
N LYS A 247 6.76 -1.46 4.05
CA LYS A 247 7.95 -2.27 3.75
C LYS A 247 9.26 -1.50 4.04
N SER A 248 9.28 -0.19 3.80
CA SER A 248 10.47 0.67 4.01
C SER A 248 10.61 1.20 5.44
N LEU A 249 9.60 0.98 6.30
CA LEU A 249 9.55 1.52 7.66
C LEU A 249 9.73 0.45 8.74
N ARG A 250 9.54 -0.83 8.41
CA ARG A 250 9.62 -1.95 9.36
C ARG A 250 10.98 -2.14 10.02
N GLU A 251 12.05 -1.69 9.38
CA GLU A 251 13.40 -1.72 9.96
C GLU A 251 13.61 -0.65 11.03
N LEU A 252 12.88 0.47 10.93
CA LEU A 252 13.00 1.64 11.80
C LEU A 252 11.99 1.62 12.96
N PHE A 253 10.84 0.98 12.76
CA PHE A 253 9.71 1.03 13.68
C PHE A 253 9.10 -0.34 13.95
N HIS A 254 8.47 -0.47 15.11
CA HIS A 254 7.41 -1.45 15.33
C HIS A 254 6.10 -0.85 14.82
N VAL A 255 5.52 -1.46 13.78
CA VAL A 255 4.32 -0.93 13.12
C VAL A 255 3.09 -1.68 13.58
N THR A 256 2.14 -0.97 14.17
CA THR A 256 0.79 -1.45 14.45
C THR A 256 -0.18 -0.83 13.45
N ARG A 257 -0.84 -1.67 12.64
CA ARG A 257 -1.85 -1.21 11.69
C ARG A 257 -3.24 -1.29 12.31
N ARG A 258 -3.98 -0.19 12.25
CA ARG A 258 -5.40 -0.06 12.57
C ARG A 258 -6.15 0.42 11.32
N ILE A 259 -7.47 0.49 11.41
CA ILE A 259 -8.35 0.90 10.31
C ILE A 259 -9.25 2.03 10.80
N GLN A 260 -9.46 3.00 9.91
CA GLN A 260 -10.56 3.95 10.00
C GLN A 260 -11.39 3.91 8.71
N TYR A 261 -12.57 4.52 8.77
CA TYR A 261 -13.47 4.73 7.66
C TYR A 261 -13.56 6.22 7.29
N SER A 262 -13.35 6.57 6.03
CA SER A 262 -13.64 7.92 5.54
C SER A 262 -15.13 8.20 5.61
N ILE A 263 -15.50 9.46 5.86
CA ILE A 263 -16.89 9.91 5.76
C ILE A 263 -17.27 10.19 4.30
N LEU A 264 -18.57 10.31 4.02
CA LEU A 264 -19.08 10.73 2.72
C LEU A 264 -19.29 12.26 2.71
N PRO A 265 -18.91 12.96 1.62
CA PRO A 265 -18.10 12.46 0.50
C PRO A 265 -16.68 12.12 0.94
N THR A 266 -16.09 11.06 0.36
CA THR A 266 -14.69 10.68 0.61
C THR A 266 -13.73 11.63 -0.12
N ALA A 267 -13.76 12.90 0.28
CA ALA A 267 -13.03 13.98 -0.38
C ALA A 267 -12.42 14.91 0.67
N THR A 268 -11.27 15.49 0.33
CA THR A 268 -10.45 16.33 1.20
C THR A 268 -11.22 17.34 2.05
N PRO A 269 -12.09 18.22 1.50
CA PRO A 269 -12.74 19.27 2.29
C PRO A 269 -13.68 18.74 3.39
N TYR A 270 -14.12 17.48 3.28
CA TYR A 270 -15.00 16.85 4.26
C TYR A 270 -14.20 15.98 5.21
N SER A 271 -13.51 14.96 4.71
CA SER A 271 -12.84 13.96 5.55
C SER A 271 -11.64 14.53 6.30
N ARG A 272 -10.80 15.35 5.65
CA ARG A 272 -9.63 15.94 6.32
C ARG A 272 -10.03 16.91 7.41
N ASN A 273 -10.94 17.83 7.10
CA ASN A 273 -11.43 18.80 8.09
C ASN A 273 -12.10 18.08 9.26
N SER A 274 -12.79 16.96 9.01
CA SER A 274 -13.37 16.13 10.08
C SER A 274 -12.31 15.48 10.97
N ILE A 275 -11.20 14.99 10.41
CA ILE A 275 -10.06 14.46 11.18
C ILE A 275 -9.52 15.52 12.15
N PHE A 276 -9.25 16.73 11.65
CA PHE A 276 -8.64 17.80 12.45
C PHE A 276 -9.62 18.47 13.42
N ALA A 277 -10.91 18.55 13.10
CA ALA A 277 -11.91 19.12 13.99
C ALA A 277 -12.41 18.12 15.05
N GLY A 278 -12.32 16.82 14.75
CA GLY A 278 -12.96 15.79 15.56
C GLY A 278 -14.48 15.79 15.49
N LEU A 279 -15.05 16.38 14.43
CA LEU A 279 -16.48 16.63 14.24
C LEU A 279 -16.88 16.28 12.81
N TYR A 280 -18.16 15.97 12.59
CA TYR A 280 -18.70 15.84 11.23
C TYR A 280 -18.91 17.22 10.59
N PRO A 281 -18.94 17.32 9.24
CA PRO A 281 -19.06 18.60 8.53
C PRO A 281 -20.20 19.50 9.00
N LEU A 282 -21.39 18.95 9.25
CA LEU A 282 -22.52 19.71 9.78
C LEU A 282 -22.21 20.28 11.18
N ASP A 283 -21.58 19.50 12.03
CA ASP A 283 -21.21 19.89 13.39
C ASP A 283 -20.09 20.95 13.36
N ILE A 284 -19.13 20.85 12.44
CA ILE A 284 -18.11 21.88 12.19
C ILE A 284 -18.78 23.18 11.78
N SER A 285 -19.69 23.14 10.80
CA SER A 285 -20.35 24.36 10.30
C SER A 285 -21.16 25.09 11.37
N ARG A 286 -21.65 24.37 12.39
CA ARG A 286 -22.38 24.91 13.54
C ARG A 286 -21.45 25.44 14.65
N ALA A 287 -20.40 24.71 14.97
CA ALA A 287 -19.47 25.06 16.04
C ALA A 287 -18.50 26.17 15.65
N HIS A 288 -18.11 26.21 14.37
CA HIS A 288 -17.11 27.12 13.81
C HIS A 288 -17.58 27.74 12.47
N PRO A 289 -18.72 28.46 12.45
CA PRO A 289 -19.25 29.06 11.23
C PRO A 289 -18.27 30.04 10.57
N GLU A 290 -17.36 30.63 11.33
CA GLU A 290 -16.30 31.53 10.87
C GLU A 290 -15.14 30.82 10.15
N LEU A 291 -14.93 29.53 10.45
CA LEU A 291 -13.88 28.71 9.83
C LEU A 291 -14.43 27.83 8.70
N TRP A 292 -15.74 27.70 8.59
CA TRP A 292 -16.41 26.91 7.56
C TRP A 292 -16.62 27.72 6.28
N THR A 293 -15.79 27.48 5.27
CA THR A 293 -15.93 28.12 3.95
C THR A 293 -17.11 27.52 3.18
N ARG A 294 -18.08 28.34 2.78
CA ARG A 294 -19.28 27.89 2.03
C ARG A 294 -19.02 27.60 0.55
N ASN A 295 -18.02 28.24 -0.07
CA ASN A 295 -17.64 27.94 -1.46
C ASN A 295 -16.66 26.76 -1.50
N MET A 296 -17.21 25.56 -1.66
CA MET A 296 -16.45 24.30 -1.67
C MET A 296 -15.72 24.01 -2.99
N GLU A 297 -15.86 24.85 -4.02
CA GLU A 297 -15.34 24.60 -5.38
C GLU A 297 -13.86 24.96 -5.56
N ASP A 298 -13.30 25.82 -4.72
CA ASP A 298 -11.85 26.13 -4.71
C ASP A 298 -11.15 25.31 -3.61
N GLU A 299 -10.54 24.18 -3.97
CA GLU A 299 -9.76 23.30 -3.06
C GLU A 299 -8.70 24.05 -2.25
N GLY A 300 -8.12 25.10 -2.83
CA GLY A 300 -7.15 25.98 -2.18
C GLY A 300 -7.74 26.88 -1.09
N SER A 301 -9.07 26.99 -0.97
CA SER A 301 -9.77 27.86 0.00
C SER A 301 -10.43 27.11 1.16
N THR A 302 -10.80 25.84 0.96
CA THR A 302 -11.58 25.02 1.90
C THR A 302 -10.73 24.29 2.94
N ASN A 303 -9.43 24.16 2.67
CA ASN A 303 -8.46 23.45 3.49
C ASN A 303 -7.38 24.43 4.00
N ARG A 304 -7.81 25.52 4.65
CA ARG A 304 -6.91 26.55 5.23
C ARG A 304 -6.90 26.56 6.75
N ASN A 305 -7.88 25.89 7.37
CA ASN A 305 -8.20 26.02 8.78
C ASN A 305 -7.91 24.72 9.56
N GLU A 306 -7.21 23.74 8.97
CA GLU A 306 -6.91 22.45 9.63
C GLU A 306 -6.18 22.65 10.96
N ARG A 307 -5.23 23.60 11.01
CA ARG A 307 -4.53 23.93 12.26
C ARG A 307 -5.51 24.42 13.32
N GLN A 308 -6.38 25.36 12.98
CA GLN A 308 -7.33 25.95 13.91
C GLN A 308 -8.30 24.89 14.43
N PHE A 309 -8.80 24.03 13.55
CA PHE A 309 -9.64 22.89 13.96
C PHE A 309 -8.91 21.98 14.95
N LEU A 310 -7.65 21.65 14.69
CA LEU A 310 -6.83 20.84 15.58
C LEU A 310 -6.58 21.53 16.94
N ASP A 311 -6.29 22.83 16.93
CA ASP A 311 -6.13 23.64 18.15
C ASP A 311 -7.39 23.55 19.02
N HIS A 312 -8.56 23.72 18.42
CA HIS A 312 -9.85 23.61 19.11
C HIS A 312 -10.10 22.20 19.65
N GLN A 313 -9.88 21.17 18.82
CA GLN A 313 -10.09 19.78 19.21
C GLN A 313 -9.20 19.38 20.40
N LEU A 314 -7.91 19.74 20.37
CA LEU A 314 -6.94 19.46 21.43
C LEU A 314 -7.31 20.17 22.73
N LYS A 315 -7.65 21.47 22.65
CA LYS A 315 -8.02 22.28 23.82
C LYS A 315 -9.28 21.74 24.50
N LEU A 316 -10.30 21.37 23.73
CA LEU A 316 -11.54 20.78 24.26
C LEU A 316 -11.30 19.45 24.99
N ASN A 317 -10.23 18.74 24.62
CA ASN A 317 -9.83 17.47 25.24
C ASN A 317 -8.76 17.65 26.33
N GLY A 318 -8.50 18.89 26.77
CA GLY A 318 -7.62 19.20 27.89
C GLY A 318 -6.12 19.13 27.60
N PHE A 319 -5.72 19.17 26.33
CA PHE A 319 -4.30 19.22 25.96
C PHE A 319 -3.81 20.67 25.87
N GLU A 320 -2.78 20.98 26.65
CA GLU A 320 -2.04 22.24 26.58
C GLU A 320 -0.54 21.95 26.43
N PHE A 321 0.08 22.53 25.40
CA PHE A 321 1.50 22.28 25.08
C PHE A 321 2.35 23.50 25.41
N LYS A 322 3.56 23.26 25.95
CA LYS A 322 4.60 24.27 26.16
C LYS A 322 5.96 23.71 25.72
N PRO A 323 6.53 24.16 24.58
CA PRO A 323 5.97 25.12 23.61
C PRO A 323 4.70 24.57 22.92
N GLU A 324 3.91 25.45 22.29
CA GLU A 324 2.71 25.09 21.53
C GLU A 324 2.99 23.98 20.50
N HIS A 325 2.02 23.14 20.16
CA HIS A 325 2.21 22.14 19.11
C HIS A 325 2.42 22.79 17.73
N LYS A 326 2.92 22.01 16.77
CA LYS A 326 3.28 22.51 15.44
C LYS A 326 2.47 21.83 14.33
N TYR A 327 1.77 22.64 13.53
CA TYR A 327 1.15 22.19 12.27
C TYR A 327 1.96 22.62 11.05
N ILE A 328 2.13 21.70 10.08
CA ILE A 328 2.81 21.93 8.80
C ILE A 328 1.97 21.33 7.68
N LYS A 329 1.75 22.08 6.61
CA LYS A 329 1.16 21.57 5.37
C LYS A 329 2.26 21.54 4.32
N VAL A 330 2.36 20.44 3.59
CA VAL A 330 3.35 20.22 2.53
C VAL A 330 2.60 19.95 1.23
N ILE A 331 2.48 20.99 0.41
CA ILE A 331 1.73 20.94 -0.85
C ILE A 331 2.63 20.67 -2.06
N ASP A 332 3.93 20.94 -1.94
CA ASP A 332 4.90 20.75 -3.03
C ASP A 332 6.29 20.31 -2.53
N LEU A 333 7.20 20.12 -3.47
CA LEU A 333 8.56 19.69 -3.20
C LEU A 333 9.41 20.77 -2.49
N GLU A 334 9.15 22.05 -2.76
CA GLU A 334 9.89 23.15 -2.13
C GLU A 334 9.58 23.23 -0.63
N GLU A 335 8.30 23.17 -0.26
CA GLU A 335 7.84 23.08 1.12
C GLU A 335 8.38 21.82 1.81
N ALA A 336 8.40 20.69 1.10
CA ALA A 336 8.95 19.44 1.62
C ALA A 336 10.44 19.56 1.97
N GLN A 337 11.24 20.16 1.07
CA GLN A 337 12.67 20.40 1.29
C GLN A 337 12.91 21.43 2.40
N ASN A 338 12.12 22.49 2.45
CA ASN A 338 12.21 23.52 3.49
C ASN A 338 11.87 22.96 4.88
N THR A 339 10.88 22.06 4.95
CA THR A 339 10.52 21.35 6.17
C THR A 339 11.67 20.45 6.63
N LEU A 340 12.26 19.66 5.73
CA LEU A 340 13.40 18.81 6.05
C LEU A 340 14.62 19.62 6.54
N LYS A 341 14.94 20.76 5.90
CA LYS A 341 16.05 21.64 6.34
C LYS A 341 15.85 22.20 7.75
N LYS A 342 14.60 22.32 8.22
CA LYS A 342 14.24 22.89 9.53
C LYS A 342 13.77 21.82 10.51
N VAL A 343 13.99 20.54 10.22
CA VAL A 343 13.45 19.42 11.00
C VAL A 343 13.89 19.47 12.48
N ASP A 344 15.12 19.90 12.75
CA ASP A 344 15.66 20.02 14.11
C ASP A 344 14.83 20.95 15.00
N ASN A 345 14.25 22.02 14.43
CA ASN A 345 13.41 22.95 15.17
C ASN A 345 12.10 22.31 15.64
N LEU A 346 11.67 21.22 14.98
CA LEU A 346 10.42 20.54 15.28
C LEU A 346 10.52 19.68 16.55
N PHE A 347 11.74 19.25 16.93
CA PHE A 347 11.96 18.37 18.09
C PHE A 347 11.73 19.03 19.45
N ASN A 348 11.56 20.35 19.47
CA ASN A 348 11.19 21.11 20.66
C ASN A 348 9.70 20.96 21.01
N HIS A 349 8.89 20.44 20.09
CA HIS A 349 7.44 20.30 20.25
C HIS A 349 7.09 18.86 20.60
N GLN A 350 6.31 18.65 21.66
CA GLN A 350 5.81 17.31 22.00
C GLN A 350 4.93 16.74 20.89
N PHE A 351 4.13 17.60 20.26
CA PHE A 351 3.21 17.22 19.20
C PHE A 351 3.48 18.01 17.93
N VAL A 352 3.64 17.30 16.82
CA VAL A 352 3.78 17.85 15.48
C VAL A 352 2.76 17.16 14.58
N SER A 353 2.02 17.91 13.77
CA SER A 353 1.08 17.39 12.79
C SER A 353 1.45 17.86 11.39
N MET A 354 1.43 16.95 10.41
CA MET A 354 1.78 17.21 9.02
C MET A 354 0.72 16.70 8.05
N VAL A 355 0.51 17.45 6.96
CA VAL A 355 -0.35 17.04 5.83
C VAL A 355 0.49 16.99 4.55
N TRP A 356 0.37 15.91 3.79
CA TRP A 356 1.13 15.66 2.56
C TRP A 356 0.22 15.39 1.37
N ASN A 357 0.23 16.27 0.36
CA ASN A 357 -0.74 16.23 -0.75
C ASN A 357 -0.29 15.42 -2.00
N PHE A 358 0.88 14.78 -1.98
CA PHE A 358 1.50 14.27 -3.21
C PHE A 358 0.68 13.16 -3.91
N VAL A 359 0.10 12.21 -3.18
CA VAL A 359 -0.59 11.06 -3.77
C VAL A 359 -1.87 11.49 -4.49
N ASP A 360 -2.57 12.50 -3.99
CA ASP A 360 -3.74 13.10 -4.64
C ASP A 360 -3.36 13.91 -5.88
N ILE A 361 -2.26 14.67 -5.82
CA ILE A 361 -1.71 15.37 -7.00
C ILE A 361 -1.41 14.37 -8.12
N LEU A 362 -0.84 13.20 -7.80
CA LEU A 362 -0.63 12.13 -8.79
C LEU A 362 -1.94 11.62 -9.39
N ALA A 363 -2.96 11.38 -8.56
CA ALA A 363 -4.27 10.88 -9.01
C ALA A 363 -4.92 11.85 -10.02
N HIS A 364 -5.00 13.14 -9.69
CA HIS A 364 -5.62 14.17 -10.53
C HIS A 364 -4.80 14.51 -11.77
N SER A 365 -3.47 14.69 -11.60
CA SER A 365 -2.57 15.12 -12.68
C SER A 365 -2.49 14.10 -13.81
N ARG A 366 -2.72 12.81 -13.51
CA ARG A 366 -2.77 11.76 -14.53
C ARG A 366 -3.88 11.99 -15.56
N SER A 367 -5.03 12.55 -15.18
CA SER A 367 -6.07 12.84 -16.17
C SER A 367 -5.65 13.91 -17.20
N GLN A 368 -4.63 14.72 -16.90
CA GLN A 368 -4.20 15.86 -17.71
C GLN A 368 -2.82 15.67 -18.35
N ASN A 369 -2.04 14.66 -17.94
CA ASN A 369 -0.66 14.45 -18.39
C ASN A 369 -0.47 13.07 -19.01
N GLU A 370 -0.15 13.03 -20.31
CA GLU A 370 0.05 11.78 -21.07
C GLU A 370 1.18 10.92 -20.51
N ILE A 371 2.30 11.51 -20.08
CA ILE A 371 3.44 10.79 -19.51
C ILE A 371 3.03 10.08 -18.21
N LEU A 372 2.26 10.76 -17.35
CA LEU A 372 1.75 10.13 -16.12
C LEU A 372 0.75 9.02 -16.41
N ARG A 373 -0.03 9.11 -17.49
CA ARG A 373 -0.92 8.02 -17.92
C ARG A 373 -0.13 6.79 -18.36
N GLU A 374 0.97 6.99 -19.08
CA GLU A 374 1.87 5.91 -19.51
C GLU A 374 2.64 5.29 -18.34
N MET A 375 3.05 6.09 -17.35
CA MET A 375 3.77 5.61 -16.16
C MET A 375 2.86 4.85 -15.18
N VAL A 376 1.58 5.20 -15.12
CA VAL A 376 0.62 4.62 -14.17
C VAL A 376 -0.60 4.07 -14.94
N PRO A 377 -0.46 3.00 -15.74
CA PRO A 377 -1.58 2.44 -16.50
C PRO A 377 -2.59 1.68 -15.62
N ASP A 378 -2.15 1.14 -14.49
CA ASP A 378 -2.93 0.27 -13.62
C ASP A 378 -2.59 0.42 -12.13
N GLU A 379 -3.25 -0.39 -11.30
CA GLU A 379 -3.10 -0.41 -9.84
C GLU A 379 -1.68 -0.77 -9.39
N ALA A 380 -1.02 -1.73 -10.06
CA ALA A 380 0.33 -2.17 -9.71
C ALA A 380 1.36 -1.08 -10.00
N ALA A 381 1.24 -0.42 -11.16
CA ALA A 381 2.07 0.72 -11.50
C ALA A 381 1.84 1.91 -10.55
N TYR A 382 0.59 2.13 -10.11
CA TYR A 382 0.29 3.21 -9.16
C TYR A 382 0.99 2.97 -7.82
N ARG A 383 0.89 1.76 -7.28
CA ARG A 383 1.64 1.34 -6.08
C ARG A 383 3.15 1.52 -6.26
N SER A 384 3.71 1.12 -7.40
CA SER A 384 5.14 1.24 -7.69
C SER A 384 5.61 2.71 -7.71
N VAL A 385 4.86 3.60 -8.34
CA VAL A 385 5.18 5.04 -8.38
C VAL A 385 5.09 5.66 -6.98
N VAL A 386 4.05 5.33 -6.21
CA VAL A 386 3.90 5.81 -4.82
C VAL A 386 5.05 5.31 -3.94
N ALA A 387 5.45 4.04 -4.08
CA ALA A 387 6.58 3.47 -3.36
C ALA A 387 7.91 4.15 -3.70
N SER A 388 8.15 4.38 -4.99
CA SER A 388 9.33 5.08 -5.49
C SER A 388 9.39 6.51 -4.96
N TRP A 389 8.29 7.26 -5.05
CA TRP A 389 8.19 8.58 -4.45
C TRP A 389 8.56 8.55 -2.97
N PHE A 390 7.94 7.68 -2.19
CA PHE A 390 8.16 7.64 -0.74
C PHE A 390 9.63 7.39 -0.39
N ARG A 391 10.27 6.41 -1.04
CA ARG A 391 11.71 6.08 -0.83
C ARG A 391 12.65 7.25 -1.12
N HIS A 392 12.29 8.12 -2.07
CA HIS A 392 13.11 9.27 -2.45
C HIS A 392 12.59 10.60 -1.87
N SER A 393 11.51 10.57 -1.10
CA SER A 393 10.84 11.76 -0.58
C SER A 393 11.55 12.36 0.64
N PRO A 394 11.42 13.68 0.87
CA PRO A 394 11.76 14.29 2.15
C PRO A 394 10.96 13.71 3.33
N LEU A 395 9.75 13.18 3.09
CA LEU A 395 8.90 12.60 4.13
C LEU A 395 9.60 11.41 4.83
N LEU A 396 10.18 10.46 4.10
CA LEU A 396 10.90 9.34 4.71
C LEU A 396 12.07 9.82 5.58
N LYS A 397 12.84 10.80 5.09
CA LYS A 397 13.96 11.39 5.85
C LYS A 397 13.50 12.11 7.12
N ILE A 398 12.35 12.81 7.05
CA ILE A 398 11.73 13.41 8.24
C ILE A 398 11.31 12.31 9.22
N MET A 399 10.65 11.25 8.76
CA MET A 399 10.23 10.14 9.63
C MET A 399 11.43 9.48 10.32
N GLN A 400 12.54 9.26 9.60
CA GLN A 400 13.81 8.78 10.16
C GLN A 400 14.34 9.72 11.25
N ALA A 401 14.40 11.03 10.99
CA ALA A 401 14.88 11.99 11.97
C ALA A 401 13.99 12.04 13.23
N PHE A 402 12.67 11.87 13.09
CA PHE A 402 11.74 11.78 14.21
C PHE A 402 11.91 10.46 15.00
N GLN A 403 12.18 9.35 14.32
CA GLN A 403 12.50 8.06 14.94
C GLN A 403 13.71 8.15 15.86
N GLU A 404 14.80 8.73 15.38
CA GLU A 404 16.04 8.94 16.15
C GLU A 404 15.81 9.78 17.43
N LYS A 405 14.78 10.64 17.43
CA LYS A 405 14.40 11.46 18.59
C LYS A 405 13.33 10.81 19.48
N GLY A 406 12.96 9.56 19.21
CA GLY A 406 12.02 8.78 20.00
C GLY A 406 10.56 9.19 19.83
N TYR A 407 10.20 9.82 18.71
CA TYR A 407 8.79 10.13 18.42
C TYR A 407 8.04 8.88 17.98
N HIS A 408 6.82 8.74 18.51
CA HIS A 408 5.82 7.84 17.93
C HIS A 408 5.23 8.55 16.70
N ILE A 409 5.06 7.83 15.60
CA ILE A 409 4.45 8.40 14.40
C ILE A 409 3.07 7.77 14.21
N VAL A 410 2.05 8.58 13.96
CA VAL A 410 0.73 8.11 13.55
C VAL A 410 0.52 8.56 12.12
N VAL A 411 0.38 7.62 11.18
CA VAL A 411 0.14 7.91 9.76
C VAL A 411 -1.26 7.46 9.36
N THR A 412 -1.99 8.31 8.64
CA THR A 412 -3.29 7.95 8.06
C THR A 412 -3.56 8.72 6.78
N SER A 413 -4.77 8.58 6.24
CA SER A 413 -5.29 9.30 5.09
C SER A 413 -6.65 9.93 5.41
N ASP A 414 -7.06 10.93 4.64
CA ASP A 414 -8.41 11.48 4.65
C ASP A 414 -9.40 10.65 3.82
N HIS A 415 -8.99 10.23 2.63
CA HIS A 415 -9.71 9.33 1.74
C HIS A 415 -8.72 8.49 0.92
N GLY A 416 -9.24 7.57 0.12
CA GLY A 416 -8.48 6.93 -0.94
C GLY A 416 -8.99 7.34 -2.32
N SER A 417 -8.77 6.48 -3.30
CA SER A 417 -9.26 6.64 -4.67
C SER A 417 -9.48 5.29 -5.34
N ILE A 418 -10.34 5.26 -6.35
CA ILE A 418 -10.58 4.08 -7.17
C ILE A 418 -10.38 4.39 -8.65
N ARG A 419 -9.89 3.41 -9.41
CA ARG A 419 -9.80 3.50 -10.87
C ARG A 419 -11.18 3.37 -11.49
N VAL A 420 -11.75 4.47 -11.99
CA VAL A 420 -13.10 4.47 -12.55
C VAL A 420 -13.15 3.88 -13.96
N GLN A 421 -14.15 3.05 -14.24
CA GLN A 421 -14.29 2.38 -15.54
C GLN A 421 -15.67 2.55 -16.17
N ARG A 422 -16.70 2.65 -15.35
CA ARG A 422 -18.12 2.73 -15.76
C ARG A 422 -18.66 4.14 -15.59
N GLY A 423 -19.59 4.51 -16.45
CA GLY A 423 -20.31 5.78 -16.36
C GLY A 423 -21.75 5.55 -15.92
N ALA A 424 -22.24 6.39 -15.02
CA ALA A 424 -23.63 6.50 -14.62
C ALA A 424 -24.18 7.81 -15.17
N ARG A 425 -25.28 7.76 -15.91
CA ARG A 425 -25.88 8.98 -16.47
C ARG A 425 -26.63 9.73 -15.38
N ILE A 426 -26.22 10.97 -15.13
CA ILE A 426 -26.87 11.84 -14.16
C ILE A 426 -27.58 13.02 -14.83
N TYR A 427 -28.76 13.33 -14.31
CA TYR A 427 -29.60 14.47 -14.66
C TYR A 427 -29.69 15.40 -13.44
N CYS A 428 -29.45 16.69 -13.64
CA CYS A 428 -29.45 17.69 -12.58
C CYS A 428 -29.57 19.11 -13.13
N ASP A 429 -29.74 20.09 -12.23
CA ASP A 429 -29.74 21.51 -12.57
C ASP A 429 -28.32 22.01 -12.89
N ARG A 430 -28.22 23.19 -13.54
CA ARG A 430 -26.94 23.78 -14.00
C ARG A 430 -25.95 24.10 -12.88
N ASP A 431 -26.45 24.43 -11.70
CA ASP A 431 -25.64 24.87 -10.54
C ASP A 431 -25.17 23.68 -9.68
N THR A 432 -25.07 22.48 -10.26
CA THR A 432 -24.63 21.26 -9.58
C THR A 432 -23.10 21.15 -9.61
N SER A 433 -22.51 20.63 -8.53
CA SER A 433 -21.05 20.47 -8.41
C SER A 433 -20.43 19.65 -9.55
N GLN A 434 -19.16 19.91 -9.84
CA GLN A 434 -18.45 19.30 -10.98
C GLN A 434 -17.86 17.90 -10.70
N GLY A 435 -17.76 17.48 -9.43
CA GLY A 435 -17.15 16.20 -9.04
C GLY A 435 -17.67 14.99 -9.82
N LEU A 436 -16.79 14.05 -10.14
CA LEU A 436 -17.13 12.87 -10.95
C LEU A 436 -17.70 11.72 -10.11
N ARG A 437 -17.34 11.64 -8.82
CA ARG A 437 -17.77 10.55 -7.93
C ARG A 437 -18.90 10.95 -6.99
N TYR A 438 -19.09 12.24 -6.77
CA TYR A 438 -20.23 12.74 -6.02
C TYR A 438 -20.75 14.03 -6.62
N LYS A 439 -22.04 14.27 -6.44
CA LYS A 439 -22.74 15.48 -6.89
C LYS A 439 -23.50 16.09 -5.74
N ILE A 440 -23.42 17.41 -5.65
CA ILE A 440 -24.22 18.22 -4.73
C ILE A 440 -25.00 19.19 -5.59
N GLY A 441 -26.32 19.12 -5.50
CA GLY A 441 -27.17 19.93 -6.36
C GLY A 441 -28.65 19.70 -6.12
N ARG A 442 -29.47 20.17 -7.06
CA ARG A 442 -30.93 20.03 -7.02
C ARG A 442 -31.38 19.10 -8.12
N ASN A 443 -32.51 18.44 -7.90
CA ASN A 443 -33.15 17.54 -8.86
C ASN A 443 -32.21 16.44 -9.38
N LEU A 444 -31.32 15.92 -8.52
CA LEU A 444 -30.41 14.84 -8.89
C LEU A 444 -31.19 13.56 -9.19
N ARG A 445 -31.00 13.00 -10.37
CA ARG A 445 -31.59 11.72 -10.81
C ARG A 445 -30.58 10.95 -11.65
N VAL A 446 -30.63 9.63 -11.56
CA VAL A 446 -29.85 8.72 -12.41
C VAL A 446 -30.79 7.84 -13.25
N GLU A 447 -30.27 7.25 -14.33
CA GLU A 447 -31.05 6.36 -15.20
C GLU A 447 -31.42 5.04 -14.50
N ASP A 448 -30.50 4.46 -13.73
CA ASP A 448 -30.72 3.32 -12.83
C ASP A 448 -30.33 3.71 -11.41
N GLU A 449 -31.26 3.59 -10.45
CA GLU A 449 -31.03 3.94 -9.04
C GLU A 449 -29.92 3.10 -8.39
N ARG A 450 -29.59 1.93 -8.94
CA ARG A 450 -28.45 1.12 -8.46
C ARG A 450 -27.09 1.71 -8.80
N GLU A 451 -27.06 2.72 -9.69
CA GLU A 451 -25.83 3.40 -10.10
C GLU A 451 -25.52 4.64 -9.25
N ALA A 452 -26.32 4.92 -8.20
CA ALA A 452 -26.07 6.02 -7.28
C ALA A 452 -26.68 5.78 -5.90
N PHE A 453 -25.90 6.08 -4.86
CA PHE A 453 -26.46 6.33 -3.55
C PHE A 453 -27.00 7.76 -3.50
N LEU A 454 -28.33 7.91 -3.57
CA LEU A 454 -29.01 9.21 -3.53
C LEU A 454 -29.41 9.57 -2.10
N VAL A 455 -29.01 10.76 -1.66
CA VAL A 455 -29.37 11.33 -0.36
C VAL A 455 -30.18 12.59 -0.58
N SER A 456 -31.46 12.54 -0.24
CA SER A 456 -32.41 13.64 -0.45
C SER A 456 -32.21 14.83 0.48
N THR A 457 -31.53 14.64 1.62
CA THR A 457 -31.32 15.67 2.64
C THR A 457 -29.90 15.57 3.21
N PRO A 458 -29.00 16.54 2.94
CA PRO A 458 -27.60 16.52 3.38
C PRO A 458 -27.41 16.27 4.88
N GLU A 459 -28.30 16.82 5.70
CA GLU A 459 -28.22 16.73 7.16
C GLU A 459 -28.37 15.30 7.68
N LEU A 460 -29.03 14.40 6.94
CA LEU A 460 -29.15 12.98 7.31
C LEU A 460 -27.79 12.29 7.36
N ILE A 461 -26.86 12.72 6.52
CA ILE A 461 -25.48 12.24 6.51
C ILE A 461 -24.51 13.20 7.21
N ARG A 462 -25.04 14.09 8.07
CA ARG A 462 -24.30 15.13 8.78
C ARG A 462 -23.46 16.04 7.89
N LEU A 463 -23.99 16.40 6.73
CA LEU A 463 -23.46 17.48 5.89
C LEU A 463 -24.32 18.74 6.04
N PRO A 464 -23.72 19.95 5.98
CA PRO A 464 -24.50 21.18 5.92
C PRO A 464 -25.19 21.30 4.57
N ALA A 465 -26.42 21.83 4.57
CA ALA A 465 -27.11 22.21 3.35
C ALA A 465 -27.03 23.73 3.13
N ASP A 466 -26.68 24.16 1.92
CA ASP A 466 -26.73 25.56 1.53
C ASP A 466 -28.15 25.99 1.15
N ASN A 467 -28.99 25.04 0.75
CA ASN A 467 -30.35 25.28 0.28
C ASN A 467 -31.32 24.16 0.72
N PRO A 468 -32.60 24.47 1.01
CA PRO A 468 -33.58 23.47 1.49
C PRO A 468 -33.85 22.29 0.54
N ASN A 469 -33.62 22.46 -0.76
CA ASN A 469 -33.86 21.43 -1.78
C ASN A 469 -32.55 20.80 -2.30
N GLN A 470 -31.44 20.98 -1.58
CA GLN A 470 -30.16 20.37 -1.93
C GLN A 470 -30.22 18.87 -1.66
N SER A 471 -29.65 18.09 -2.58
CA SER A 471 -29.56 16.64 -2.54
C SER A 471 -28.14 16.23 -2.93
N LEU A 472 -27.75 15.01 -2.58
CA LEU A 472 -26.47 14.43 -2.94
C LEU A 472 -26.63 13.13 -3.72
N ALA A 473 -25.66 12.86 -4.58
CA ALA A 473 -25.49 11.56 -5.21
C ALA A 473 -24.04 11.13 -5.02
N PHE A 474 -23.83 9.86 -4.69
CA PHE A 474 -22.51 9.25 -4.56
C PHE A 474 -22.41 8.03 -5.48
N ALA A 475 -21.30 7.91 -6.20
CA ALA A 475 -21.08 6.84 -7.16
C ALA A 475 -20.57 5.58 -6.43
N PRO A 476 -21.28 4.43 -6.56
CA PRO A 476 -20.82 3.14 -6.06
C PRO A 476 -19.71 2.55 -6.92
N GLU A 477 -18.93 1.66 -6.31
CA GLU A 477 -17.95 0.82 -7.01
C GLU A 477 -16.98 1.67 -7.85
N ASP A 478 -16.70 1.30 -9.10
CA ASP A 478 -15.85 2.02 -10.07
C ASP A 478 -16.64 2.94 -11.03
N MET A 479 -17.83 3.40 -10.62
CA MET A 479 -18.69 4.26 -11.45
C MET A 479 -18.30 5.75 -11.39
N MET A 480 -18.67 6.52 -12.42
CA MET A 480 -18.53 7.97 -12.43
C MET A 480 -19.78 8.64 -13.00
N PHE A 481 -20.19 9.76 -12.45
CA PHE A 481 -21.34 10.53 -12.93
C PHE A 481 -20.99 11.34 -14.17
N LEU A 482 -21.73 11.09 -15.24
CA LEU A 482 -21.55 11.75 -16.53
C LEU A 482 -22.87 12.37 -16.98
N TYR A 483 -22.80 13.61 -17.46
CA TYR A 483 -23.95 14.28 -18.06
C TYR A 483 -24.34 13.61 -19.39
N GLY A 484 -25.63 13.59 -19.71
CA GLY A 484 -26.14 12.95 -20.93
C GLY A 484 -25.53 13.51 -22.23
N ASN A 485 -25.24 14.82 -22.28
CA ASN A 485 -24.57 15.43 -23.42
C ASN A 485 -23.07 15.05 -23.42
N ASN A 486 -22.58 14.53 -24.55
CA ASN A 486 -21.18 14.08 -24.72
C ASN A 486 -20.74 12.93 -23.79
N TYR A 487 -21.68 12.12 -23.27
CA TYR A 487 -21.42 10.98 -22.38
C TYR A 487 -20.23 10.12 -22.83
N ASN A 488 -20.23 9.63 -24.08
CA ASN A 488 -19.17 8.76 -24.60
C ASN A 488 -17.78 9.44 -24.63
N LYS A 489 -17.74 10.75 -24.92
CA LYS A 489 -16.50 11.52 -24.95
C LYS A 489 -15.90 11.61 -23.55
N TYR A 490 -16.71 11.98 -22.55
CA TYR A 490 -16.25 12.10 -21.18
C TYR A 490 -15.92 10.74 -20.55
N LEU A 491 -16.71 9.71 -20.84
CA LEU A 491 -16.40 8.35 -20.42
C LEU A 491 -15.03 7.92 -20.95
N SER A 492 -14.74 8.13 -22.24
CA SER A 492 -13.42 7.80 -22.81
C SER A 492 -12.29 8.62 -22.18
N HIS A 493 -12.53 9.89 -21.86
CA HIS A 493 -11.52 10.78 -21.30
C HIS A 493 -11.12 10.43 -19.86
N TYR A 494 -12.09 10.05 -19.03
CA TYR A 494 -11.90 9.77 -17.59
C TYR A 494 -11.81 8.28 -17.28
N ARG A 495 -12.16 7.38 -18.20
CA ARG A 495 -11.97 5.95 -18.01
C ARG A 495 -10.52 5.65 -17.66
N ASP A 496 -10.37 4.73 -16.72
CA ASP A 496 -9.13 4.31 -16.10
C ASP A 496 -8.40 5.40 -15.32
N SER A 497 -8.96 6.60 -15.12
CA SER A 497 -8.43 7.59 -14.17
C SER A 497 -8.74 7.21 -12.71
N PHE A 498 -7.92 7.69 -11.77
CA PHE A 498 -8.18 7.53 -10.33
C PHE A 498 -9.01 8.70 -9.84
N GLN A 499 -10.13 8.40 -9.20
CA GLN A 499 -11.08 9.40 -8.72
C GLN A 499 -11.50 9.09 -7.28
N HIS A 500 -11.97 10.11 -6.58
CA HIS A 500 -12.45 10.00 -5.21
C HIS A 500 -13.73 10.80 -4.97
N GLY A 501 -14.39 10.49 -3.85
CA GLY A 501 -15.59 11.17 -3.35
C GLY A 501 -16.83 10.28 -3.33
N GLY A 502 -16.74 9.08 -3.89
CA GLY A 502 -17.83 8.10 -3.99
C GLY A 502 -17.84 7.13 -2.82
N LEU A 503 -18.31 5.91 -3.09
CA LEU A 503 -18.36 4.83 -2.10
C LEU A 503 -17.76 3.55 -2.68
N SER A 504 -16.54 3.26 -2.24
CA SER A 504 -15.81 2.02 -2.51
C SER A 504 -14.93 1.68 -1.30
N MET A 505 -14.50 0.43 -1.20
CA MET A 505 -13.59 0.02 -0.14
C MET A 505 -12.28 0.80 -0.21
N GLU A 506 -11.76 1.06 -1.41
CA GLU A 506 -10.52 1.79 -1.67
C GLU A 506 -10.59 3.25 -1.23
N GLU A 507 -11.76 3.89 -1.36
CA GLU A 507 -11.98 5.27 -0.92
C GLU A 507 -12.24 5.38 0.58
N MET A 508 -12.97 4.42 1.17
CA MET A 508 -13.46 4.50 2.54
C MET A 508 -12.59 3.77 3.57
N ILE A 509 -12.02 2.61 3.28
CA ILE A 509 -11.32 1.77 4.27
C ILE A 509 -9.83 2.14 4.28
N LEU A 510 -9.43 2.94 5.27
CA LEU A 510 -8.10 3.56 5.29
C LEU A 510 -7.24 3.05 6.45
N PRO A 511 -5.92 2.99 6.26
CA PRO A 511 -5.00 2.63 7.32
C PRO A 511 -4.89 3.76 8.35
N VAL A 512 -4.77 3.37 9.62
CA VAL A 512 -4.14 4.19 10.65
C VAL A 512 -2.97 3.40 11.19
N ALA A 513 -1.76 3.79 10.83
CA ALA A 513 -0.55 3.13 11.26
C ALA A 513 0.07 3.87 12.43
N ILE A 514 0.32 3.13 13.51
CA ILE A 514 1.04 3.60 14.69
C ILE A 514 2.44 3.01 14.62
N LEU A 515 3.44 3.87 14.51
CA LEU A 515 4.84 3.52 14.39
C LEU A 515 5.55 3.87 15.69
N GLU A 516 5.95 2.84 16.42
CA GLU A 516 6.74 2.96 17.64
C GLU A 516 8.22 2.86 17.27
N PRO A 517 9.07 3.83 17.66
CA PRO A 517 10.49 3.80 17.33
C PRO A 517 11.14 2.57 17.97
N ARG A 518 11.96 1.84 17.19
CA ARG A 518 12.75 0.69 17.68
C ARG A 518 13.94 1.13 18.53
#